data_AF-A0A9C7CZD3-F1
#
_entry.id   AF-A0A9C7CZD3-F1
#
_cell.length_a   1.000
_cell.length_b   1.000
_cell.length_c   1.000
_cell.angle_alpha   90.00
_cell.angle_beta   90.00
_cell.angle_gamma   90.00
#
_symmetry.space_group_name_H-M   'P 1'
#
loop_
_entity.id
_entity.type
_entity.pdbx_description
1 polymer ?
#
loop_
_entity_poly.entity_id
_entity_poly.type
_entity_poly.pdbx_seq_one_letter_code
_entity_poly.pdbx_strand_id
1 'polypeptide(L)'
;MENLLTSLTASLTELREPNKVIARAGNQPVAILNRNEAIGYFVPKSAVVDVQLELASKDQVTAFISTKLAKIDHVIDYLKDK
;
A
#
# COMPACT_ATOMS: atom_id res chain seq x y z
N MET A 1 -10.12 -15.49 12.24
CA MET A 1 -9.54 -14.14 12.34
C MET A 1 -9.17 -13.74 10.93
N GLU A 2 -9.83 -12.71 10.39
CA GLU A 2 -9.52 -12.19 9.07
C GLU A 2 -8.28 -11.30 9.16
N ASN A 3 -7.35 -11.44 8.22
CA ASN A 3 -6.17 -10.57 8.14
C ASN A 3 -6.56 -9.28 7.43
N LEU A 4 -6.69 -8.19 8.19
CA LEU A 4 -7.00 -6.88 7.63
C LEU A 4 -5.79 -6.30 6.92
N LEU A 5 -6.03 -5.64 5.79
CA LEU A 5 -4.97 -4.96 5.01
C LEU A 5 -4.59 -3.58 5.58
N THR A 6 -5.18 -3.20 6.72
CA THR A 6 -4.90 -1.95 7.43
C THR A 6 -5.06 -2.13 8.94
N SER A 7 -4.38 -1.29 9.70
CA SER A 7 -4.52 -1.19 11.16
C SER A 7 -5.76 -0.41 11.59
N LEU A 8 -6.33 0.42 10.72
CA LEU A 8 -7.48 1.26 11.04
C LEU A 8 -8.79 0.56 10.70
N THR A 9 -9.71 0.56 11.64
CA THR A 9 -11.05 -0.01 11.47
C THR A 9 -12.11 1.03 11.80
N ALA A 10 -13.23 0.98 11.08
CA ALA A 10 -14.44 1.74 11.36
C ALA A 10 -15.66 0.84 11.17
N SER A 11 -16.73 1.10 11.90
CA SER A 11 -17.99 0.38 11.75
C SER A 11 -18.78 0.87 10.53
N LEU A 12 -19.67 0.02 9.99
CA LEU A 12 -20.62 0.43 8.95
C LEU A 12 -21.48 1.63 9.37
N THR A 13 -21.77 1.78 10.66
CA THR A 13 -22.51 2.93 11.19
C THR A 13 -21.71 4.23 11.16
N GLU A 14 -20.40 4.18 11.40
CA GLU A 14 -19.51 5.34 11.29
C GLU A 14 -19.32 5.77 9.84
N LEU A 15 -19.38 4.83 8.89
CA LEU A 15 -19.33 5.14 7.46
C LEU A 15 -20.48 6.04 6.98
N ARG A 16 -21.58 6.15 7.75
CA ARG A 16 -22.67 7.09 7.45
C ARG A 16 -22.18 8.55 7.45
N GLU A 17 -21.11 8.86 8.17
CA GLU A 17 -20.44 10.16 8.16
C GLU A 17 -19.00 10.02 7.60
N PRO A 18 -18.83 9.83 6.28
CA PRO A 18 -17.54 9.47 5.69
C PRO A 18 -16.46 10.52 5.94
N ASN A 19 -16.82 11.80 6.04
CA ASN A 19 -15.87 12.88 6.36
C ASN A 19 -15.18 12.69 7.72
N LYS A 20 -15.90 12.18 8.73
CA LYS A 20 -15.30 11.93 10.06
C LYS A 20 -14.36 10.73 10.04
N VAL A 21 -14.72 9.70 9.26
CA VAL A 21 -13.86 8.52 9.06
C VAL A 21 -12.58 8.92 8.34
N ILE A 22 -12.66 9.74 7.29
CA ILE A 22 -11.49 10.26 6.57
C ILE A 22 -10.63 11.14 7.47
N ALA A 23 -11.22 12.08 8.21
CA ALA A 23 -10.48 12.96 9.10
C ALA A 23 -9.72 12.18 10.20
N ARG A 24 -10.33 11.10 10.71
CA ARG A 24 -9.69 10.19 11.67
C ARG A 24 -8.59 9.35 11.02
N ALA A 25 -8.79 8.92 9.79
CA ALA A 25 -7.83 8.10 9.04
C ALA A 25 -6.64 8.89 8.49
N GLY A 26 -6.81 10.20 8.30
CA GLY A 26 -5.84 11.03 7.62
C GLY A 26 -5.57 10.51 6.20
N ASN A 27 -4.32 10.06 5.96
CA ASN A 27 -3.90 9.53 4.67
C ASN A 27 -3.74 7.99 4.67
N GLN A 28 -4.38 7.28 5.59
CA GLN A 28 -4.30 5.82 5.70
C GLN A 28 -5.60 5.13 5.27
N PRO A 29 -5.54 3.91 4.70
CA PRO A 29 -6.72 3.10 4.42
C PRO A 29 -7.47 2.71 5.70
N VAL A 30 -8.80 2.61 5.66
CA VAL A 30 -9.65 2.16 6.78
C VAL A 30 -10.47 0.94 6.38
N ALA A 31 -10.44 -0.12 7.16
CA ALA A 31 -11.33 -1.27 6.99
C ALA A 31 -12.70 -0.96 7.58
N ILE A 32 -13.75 -1.13 6.78
CA ILE A 32 -15.13 -0.99 7.24
C ILE A 32 -15.62 -2.36 7.67
N LEU A 33 -16.04 -2.46 8.93
CA LEU A 33 -16.50 -3.69 9.54
C LEU A 33 -18.02 -3.69 9.70
N ASN A 34 -18.64 -4.84 9.43
CA ASN A 34 -20.03 -5.12 9.79
C ASN A 34 -20.08 -6.46 10.53
N ARG A 35 -20.60 -6.47 11.76
CA ARG A 35 -20.63 -7.68 12.61
C ARG A 35 -19.27 -8.40 12.72
N ASN A 36 -18.19 -7.62 12.87
CA ASN A 36 -16.79 -8.07 12.92
C ASN A 36 -16.23 -8.70 11.64
N GLU A 37 -16.92 -8.56 10.50
CA GLU A 37 -16.42 -8.97 9.18
C GLU A 37 -16.05 -7.73 8.36
N ALA A 38 -14.92 -7.77 7.65
CA ALA A 38 -14.53 -6.69 6.77
C ALA A 38 -15.40 -6.70 5.51
N ILE A 39 -16.23 -5.67 5.35
CA ILE A 39 -17.11 -5.54 4.18
C ILE A 39 -16.52 -4.67 3.08
N GLY A 40 -15.46 -3.91 3.38
CA GLY A 40 -14.78 -3.08 2.41
C GLY A 40 -13.67 -2.24 3.01
N TYR A 41 -12.94 -1.54 2.15
CA TYR A 41 -11.89 -0.62 2.53
C TYR A 41 -12.21 0.77 2.00
N PHE A 42 -12.05 1.78 2.85
CA PHE A 42 -12.13 3.18 2.48
C PHE A 42 -10.71 3.72 2.32
N VAL A 43 -10.33 4.13 1.11
CA VAL A 43 -9.00 4.63 0.81
C VAL A 43 -9.08 6.10 0.42
N PRO A 44 -8.43 7.03 1.14
CA PRO A 44 -8.38 8.43 0.75
C PRO A 44 -7.75 8.61 -0.63
N LYS A 45 -8.25 9.56 -1.43
CA LYS A 45 -7.69 9.86 -2.76
C LYS A 45 -6.20 10.20 -2.71
N SER A 46 -5.74 10.84 -1.63
CA SER A 46 -4.32 11.16 -1.41
C SER A 46 -3.43 9.94 -1.15
N ALA A 47 -4.02 8.80 -0.75
CA ALA A 47 -3.31 7.54 -0.57
C ALA A 47 -3.30 6.71 -1.87
N VAL A 48 -4.27 6.95 -2.75
CA VAL A 48 -4.28 6.39 -4.10
C VAL A 48 -3.37 7.26 -4.96
N VAL A 49 -2.09 6.89 -5.04
CA VAL A 49 -1.20 7.49 -6.03
C VAL A 49 -1.68 7.02 -7.40
N ASP A 50 -1.98 7.97 -8.28
CA ASP A 50 -2.35 7.74 -9.67
C ASP A 50 -1.08 7.35 -10.45
N VAL A 51 -0.44 6.23 -10.08
CA VAL A 51 0.70 5.69 -10.80
C VAL A 51 0.16 4.80 -11.89
N GLN A 52 0.39 5.19 -13.14
CA GLN A 52 0.34 4.26 -14.25
C GLN A 52 1.46 3.23 -14.03
N LEU A 53 1.09 2.08 -13.48
CA LEU A 53 2.01 0.96 -13.33
C LEU A 53 2.28 0.38 -14.72
N GLU A 54 3.36 0.80 -15.35
CA GLU A 54 3.89 0.08 -16.49
C GLU A 54 4.49 -1.24 -16.00
N LEU A 55 3.85 -2.35 -16.37
CA LEU A 55 4.36 -3.68 -16.09
C LEU A 55 5.62 -3.90 -16.92
N ALA A 56 6.79 -3.86 -16.27
CA ALA A 56 8.04 -4.20 -16.91
C ALA A 56 8.08 -5.70 -17.25
N SER A 57 8.47 -6.03 -18.48
CA SER A 57 8.70 -7.42 -18.86
C SER A 57 9.96 -7.98 -18.19
N LYS A 58 10.06 -9.32 -18.07
CA LYS A 58 11.26 -9.98 -17.50
C LYS A 58 12.56 -9.52 -18.17
N ASP A 59 12.53 -9.28 -19.49
CA ASP A 59 13.70 -8.83 -20.25
C ASP A 59 14.09 -7.39 -19.90
N GLN A 60 13.11 -6.51 -19.71
CA GLN A 60 13.35 -5.12 -19.28
C GLN A 60 13.92 -5.06 -17.87
N VAL A 61 13.42 -5.90 -16.95
CA VAL A 61 13.95 -6.01 -15.59
C VAL A 61 15.40 -6.52 -15.62
N THR A 62 15.68 -7.56 -16.42
CA THR A 62 17.03 -8.14 -16.52
C THR A 62 18.03 -7.15 -17.11
N ALA A 63 17.65 -6.40 -18.15
CA ALA A 63 18.47 -5.36 -18.74
C ALA A 63 18.74 -4.20 -17.75
N PHE A 64 17.72 -3.80 -16.98
CA PHE A 64 17.86 -2.76 -15.96
C PHE A 64 18.79 -3.18 -14.83
N ILE A 65 18.64 -4.42 -14.35
CA ILE A 65 19.51 -5.05 -13.33
C ILE A 65 20.95 -5.05 -13.83
N SER A 66 21.21 -5.59 -15.02
CA SER A 66 22.56 -5.62 -15.64
C SER A 66 23.20 -4.22 -15.74
N THR A 67 22.42 -3.22 -16.17
CA THR A 67 22.94 -1.88 -16.42
C THR A 67 23.15 -1.07 -15.14
N LYS A 68 22.29 -1.26 -14.14
CA LYS A 68 22.31 -0.45 -12.91
C LYS A 68 23.04 -1.12 -11.76
N LEU A 69 23.16 -2.46 -11.69
CA LEU A 69 23.84 -3.14 -10.58
C LEU A 69 25.25 -2.61 -10.37
N ALA A 70 26.02 -2.47 -11.45
CA ALA A 70 27.41 -1.98 -11.39
C ALA A 70 27.54 -0.57 -10.77
N LYS A 71 26.47 0.22 -10.73
CA LYS A 71 26.45 1.55 -10.09
C LYS A 71 26.09 1.51 -8.61
N ILE A 72 25.47 0.42 -8.16
CA ILE A 72 24.96 0.23 -6.78
C ILE A 72 25.70 -0.89 -6.04
N ASP A 73 26.81 -1.41 -6.59
CA ASP A 73 27.63 -2.47 -5.97
C ASP A 73 27.97 -2.18 -4.50
N HIS A 74 28.34 -0.94 -4.18
CA HIS A 74 28.63 -0.52 -2.81
C HIS A 74 27.44 -0.66 -1.83
N VAL A 75 26.20 -0.50 -2.31
CA VAL A 75 24.99 -0.70 -1.50
C VAL A 75 24.67 -2.18 -1.37
N ILE A 76 24.90 -2.96 -2.44
CA ILE A 76 24.68 -4.41 -2.42
C ILE A 76 25.66 -5.10 -1.47
N ASP A 77 26.92 -4.72 -1.48
CA ASP A 77 27.92 -5.26 -0.55
C ASP A 77 27.56 -4.94 0.91
N TYR A 78 27.08 -3.73 1.18
CA TYR A 78 26.59 -3.35 2.50
C TYR A 78 25.35 -4.15 2.95
N LEU A 79 24.45 -4.50 2.02
CA LEU A 79 23.25 -5.30 2.31
C LEU A 79 23.53 -6.80 2.46
N LYS A 80 24.64 -7.31 1.90
CA LYS A 80 25.05 -8.71 2.08
C LYS A 80 25.67 -8.97 3.46
N ASP A 81 26.24 -7.94 4.08
CA ASP A 81 26.93 -8.03 5.37
C ASP A 81 26.00 -7.87 6.59
N LYS A 82 24.69 -7.67 6.35
CA LYS A 82 23.64 -7.61 7.39
C LYS A 82 22.64 -8.74 7.25
#